data_AF-A0A1A2YBI1-F1
#
_entry.id   AF-A0A1A2YBI1-F1
#
_cell.length_a   1.000
_cell.length_b   1.000
_cell.length_c   1.000
_cell.angle_alpha   90.00
_cell.angle_beta   90.00
_cell.angle_gamma   90.00
#
_symmetry.space_group_name_H-M   'P 1'
#
loop_
_entity.id
_entity.type
_entity.pdbx_description
1 polymer ?
#
loop_
_entity_poly.entity_id
_entity_poly.type
_entity_poly.pdbx_seq_one_letter_code
_entity_poly.pdbx_strand_id
1 'polypeptide(L)'
;MTAYRRNPLIFVWALLTVVTIASWQTARDGGEAHLNATVTVVVLSIAALKTQLVIWHFMEVRHAPTWLKVTTNGWLLALFGLLFGFYFAAL
;
A
#
# COMPACT_ATOMS: atom_id res chain seq x y z
N MET A 1 -27.96 15.34 -8.81
CA MET A 1 -27.10 14.96 -7.66
C MET A 1 -26.36 13.64 -7.93
N THR A 2 -25.56 13.55 -9.00
CA THR A 2 -24.93 12.29 -9.44
C THR A 2 -23.46 12.46 -9.85
N ALA A 3 -22.85 13.61 -9.53
CA ALA A 3 -21.45 13.89 -9.86
C ALA A 3 -20.45 13.47 -8.75
N TYR A 4 -20.93 13.04 -7.58
CA TYR A 4 -20.04 12.71 -6.45
C TYR A 4 -19.33 11.33 -6.59
N ARG A 5 -19.81 10.47 -7.50
CA ARG A 5 -19.24 9.13 -7.76
C ARG A 5 -17.87 9.13 -8.43
N ARG A 6 -17.41 10.28 -8.94
CA ARG A 6 -16.11 10.42 -9.62
C ARG A 6 -15.05 11.08 -8.76
N ASN A 7 -15.25 11.15 -7.44
CA ASN A 7 -14.20 11.66 -6.57
C ASN A 7 -13.23 10.51 -6.23
N PRO A 8 -11.99 10.49 -6.79
CA PRO A 8 -11.03 9.42 -6.52
C PRO A 8 -10.78 9.23 -5.02
N LEU A 9 -11.01 10.26 -4.20
CA LEU A 9 -10.94 10.20 -2.75
C LEU A 9 -11.88 9.16 -2.11
N ILE A 10 -13.08 8.93 -2.64
CA ILE A 10 -14.02 7.94 -2.08
C ILE A 10 -13.54 6.52 -2.38
N PHE A 11 -13.00 6.30 -3.58
CA PHE A 11 -12.39 5.02 -3.94
C PHE A 11 -11.13 4.75 -3.12
N VAL A 12 -10.29 5.77 -2.90
CA VAL A 12 -9.11 5.68 -2.04
C VAL A 12 -9.51 5.39 -0.59
N TRP A 13 -10.51 6.09 -0.07
CA TRP A 13 -11.03 5.88 1.28
C TRP A 13 -11.64 4.48 1.45
N ALA A 14 -12.44 4.03 0.49
CA ALA A 14 -13.03 2.69 0.51
C ALA A 14 -11.94 1.62 0.42
N LEU A 15 -10.95 1.80 -0.47
CA LEU A 15 -9.82 0.88 -0.59
C LEU A 15 -9.01 0.82 0.71
N LEU A 16 -8.70 1.97 1.33
CA LEU A 16 -8.00 2.04 2.61
C LEU A 16 -8.78 1.37 3.74
N THR A 17 -10.09 1.53 3.77
CA THR A 17 -10.97 0.87 4.75
C THR A 17 -10.94 -0.64 4.56
N VAL A 18 -11.08 -1.13 3.32
CA VAL A 18 -11.01 -2.56 2.99
C VAL A 18 -9.64 -3.13 3.34
N VAL A 19 -8.56 -2.41 3.00
CA VAL A 19 -7.18 -2.72 3.37
C VAL A 19 -7.01 -2.87 4.88
N THR A 20 -7.62 -1.96 5.66
CA THR A 20 -7.51 -1.96 7.12
C THR A 20 -8.26 -3.15 7.71
N ILE A 21 -9.46 -3.45 7.20
CA ILE A 21 -10.24 -4.62 7.61
C ILE A 21 -9.50 -5.91 7.26
N ALA A 22 -8.93 -6.01 6.06
CA ALA A 22 -8.15 -7.18 5.62
C ALA A 22 -6.91 -7.38 6.51
N SER A 23 -6.15 -6.31 6.78
CA SER A 23 -4.99 -6.38 7.68
C SER A 23 -5.38 -6.78 9.09
N TRP A 24 -6.51 -6.30 9.59
CA TRP A 24 -7.00 -6.65 10.92
C TRP A 24 -7.46 -8.11 11.00
N GLN A 25 -8.13 -8.61 9.96
CA GLN A 25 -8.56 -10.00 9.86
C GLN A 25 -7.35 -10.93 9.81
N THR A 26 -6.34 -10.61 9.00
CA THR A 26 -5.09 -11.38 8.93
C THR A 26 -4.34 -11.39 10.27
N ALA A 27 -4.37 -10.29 11.02
CA ALA A 27 -3.78 -10.23 12.35
C ALA A 27 -4.59 -11.03 13.40
N ARG A 28 -5.93 -11.12 13.25
CA ARG A 28 -6.80 -11.92 14.13
C ARG A 28 -6.62 -13.42 13.90
N ASP A 29 -6.56 -13.84 12.64
CA ASP A 29 -6.42 -15.25 12.27
C ASP A 29 -4.98 -15.76 12.48
N GLY A 30 -4.00 -14.85 12.57
CA GLY A 30 -2.59 -15.13 12.88
C GLY A 30 -2.24 -15.26 14.37
N GLY A 31 -3.22 -15.41 15.26
CA GLY A 31 -3.01 -15.60 16.70
C GLY A 31 -2.22 -16.87 17.07
N GLU A 32 -2.08 -17.81 16.13
CA GLU A 32 -1.15 -18.92 16.19
C GLU A 32 0.01 -18.61 15.22
N ALA A 33 1.22 -18.47 15.76
CA ALA A 33 2.41 -17.92 15.12
C ALA A 33 2.99 -18.77 13.97
N HIS A 34 2.23 -18.99 12.90
CA HIS A 34 2.77 -19.42 11.63
C HIS A 34 3.13 -18.20 10.79
N LEU A 35 4.43 -17.99 10.59
CA LEU A 35 5.03 -17.09 9.62
C LEU A 35 4.62 -17.51 8.20
N ASN A 36 3.37 -17.27 7.84
CA ASN A 36 2.86 -17.62 6.53
C ASN A 36 3.34 -16.57 5.53
N ALA A 37 4.17 -16.97 4.57
CA ALA A 37 4.65 -16.10 3.51
C ALA A 37 3.54 -15.35 2.79
N THR A 38 2.38 -15.98 2.67
CA THR A 38 1.17 -15.37 2.09
C THR A 38 0.74 -14.14 2.89
N VAL A 39 0.75 -14.21 4.22
CA VAL A 39 0.37 -13.10 5.09
C VAL A 39 1.33 -11.94 4.95
N THR A 40 2.64 -12.20 5.01
CA THR A 40 3.66 -11.16 4.86
C THR A 40 3.57 -10.47 3.51
N VAL A 41 3.41 -11.24 2.43
CA VAL A 41 3.26 -10.69 1.07
C VAL A 41 2.00 -9.83 0.94
N VAL A 42 0.87 -10.28 1.48
CA VAL A 42 -0.38 -9.52 1.46
C VAL A 42 -0.23 -8.21 2.22
N VAL A 43 0.31 -8.24 3.44
CA VAL A 43 0.50 -7.05 4.28
C VAL A 43 1.47 -6.05 3.62
N LEU A 44 2.59 -6.52 3.07
CA LEU A 44 3.53 -5.65 2.34
C LEU A 44 2.86 -5.01 1.12
N SER A 45 2.10 -5.78 0.34
CA SER A 45 1.43 -5.28 -0.86
C SER A 45 0.40 -4.20 -0.51
N ILE A 46 -0.37 -4.44 0.55
CA ILE A 46 -1.31 -3.49 1.11
C ILE A 46 -0.60 -2.19 1.53
N ALA A 47 0.53 -2.30 2.24
CA ALA A 47 1.31 -1.14 2.66
C ALA A 47 1.87 -0.35 1.47
N ALA A 48 2.32 -1.02 0.42
CA ALA A 48 2.83 -0.38 -0.80
C ALA A 48 1.73 0.45 -1.49
N LEU A 49 0.55 -0.14 -1.67
CA LEU A 49 -0.60 0.53 -2.27
C LEU A 49 -1.03 1.75 -1.43
N LYS A 50 -1.13 1.59 -0.10
CA LYS A 50 -1.47 2.68 0.82
C LYS A 50 -0.48 3.83 0.68
N THR A 51 0.82 3.53 0.65
CA THR A 51 1.87 4.56 0.59
C THR A 51 1.85 5.29 -0.75
N GLN A 52 1.65 4.59 -1.87
CA GLN A 52 1.49 5.21 -3.19
C GLN A 52 0.30 6.18 -3.23
N LEU A 53 -0.84 5.78 -2.63
CA LEU A 53 -2.01 6.64 -2.56
C LEU A 53 -1.76 7.90 -1.72
N VAL A 54 -1.05 7.77 -0.60
CA VAL A 54 -0.64 8.91 0.24
C VAL A 54 0.27 9.87 -0.55
N ILE A 55 1.30 9.36 -1.22
CA ILE A 55 2.21 10.17 -2.03
C ILE A 55 1.45 10.93 -3.12
N TRP A 56 0.54 10.27 -3.83
CA TRP A 56 -0.18 10.91 -4.93
C TRP A 56 -1.25 11.91 -4.51
N HIS A 57 -1.99 11.62 -3.43
CA HIS A 57 -3.18 12.39 -3.05
C HIS A 57 -2.96 13.34 -1.88
N PHE A 58 -2.13 12.99 -0.91
CA PHE A 58 -1.88 13.83 0.27
C PHE A 58 -0.64 14.71 0.11
N MET A 59 0.38 14.22 -0.60
CA MET A 59 1.58 15.01 -0.88
C MET A 59 1.50 15.78 -2.21
N GLU A 60 0.35 15.74 -2.89
CA GLU A 60 0.09 16.38 -4.20
C GLU A 60 1.13 16.07 -5.29
N VAL A 61 1.90 14.98 -5.13
CA VAL A 61 2.99 14.59 -6.05
C VAL A 61 2.44 14.31 -7.45
N ARG A 62 1.13 14.07 -7.60
CA ARG A 62 0.45 13.98 -8.91
C ARG A 62 0.58 15.25 -9.76
N HIS A 63 0.62 16.44 -9.17
CA HIS A 63 0.77 17.71 -9.90
C HIS A 63 2.21 18.24 -9.85
N ALA A 64 3.09 17.60 -9.09
CA ALA A 64 4.50 17.94 -8.99
C ALA A 64 5.29 17.68 -10.29
N PRO A 65 6.46 18.34 -10.46
CA PRO A 65 7.37 18.10 -11.59
C PRO A 65 7.78 16.63 -11.71
N THR A 66 8.03 16.19 -12.95
CA THR A 66 8.25 14.78 -13.31
C THR A 66 9.42 14.14 -12.55
N TRP A 67 10.48 14.90 -12.25
CA TRP A 67 11.62 14.39 -11.46
C TRP A 67 11.19 13.96 -10.06
N LEU A 68 10.35 14.74 -9.39
CA LEU A 68 9.88 14.43 -8.03
C LEU A 68 9.00 13.18 -8.04
N LYS A 69 8.11 13.05 -9.03
CA LYS A 69 7.30 11.83 -9.25
C LYS A 69 8.14 10.58 -9.40
N VAL A 70 9.17 10.64 -10.26
CA VAL A 70 10.05 9.50 -10.54
C VAL A 70 10.86 9.14 -9.31
N THR A 71 11.40 10.12 -8.59
CA THR A 71 12.16 9.87 -7.36
C THR A 71 11.29 9.23 -6.28
N THR A 72 10.08 9.73 -6.01
CA THR A 72 9.23 9.15 -4.95
C THR A 72 8.73 7.75 -5.34
N ASN A 73 8.34 7.54 -6.60
CA ASN A 73 7.90 6.23 -7.08
C ASN A 73 9.05 5.22 -7.12
N GLY A 74 10.24 5.66 -7.56
CA GLY A 74 11.46 4.84 -7.57
C GLY A 74 11.89 4.46 -6.17
N TRP A 75 11.86 5.40 -5.22
CA TRP A 75 12.13 5.13 -3.81
C TRP A 75 11.14 4.14 -3.21
N LEU A 76 9.84 4.29 -3.51
CA LEU A 76 8.81 3.36 -3.07
C LEU A 76 9.07 1.94 -3.61
N LEU A 77 9.31 1.80 -4.91
CA LEU A 77 9.59 0.52 -5.56
C LEU A 77 10.87 -0.12 -5.00
N ALA A 78 11.92 0.67 -4.79
CA ALA A 78 13.17 0.18 -4.23
C ALA A 78 12.98 -0.32 -2.78
N LEU A 79 12.26 0.42 -1.94
CA LEU A 79 12.03 0.04 -0.54
C LEU A 79 11.21 -1.24 -0.43
N PHE A 80 10.10 -1.35 -1.17
CA PHE A 80 9.29 -2.57 -1.15
C PHE A 80 10.01 -3.75 -1.82
N GLY A 81 10.76 -3.50 -2.90
CA GLY A 81 11.62 -4.50 -3.52
C GLY A 81 12.66 -5.06 -2.56
N LEU A 82 13.31 -4.19 -1.77
CA LEU A 82 14.26 -4.59 -0.72
C LEU A 82 13.58 -5.39 0.39
N LEU A 83 12.42 -4.94 0.88
CA LEU A 83 11.69 -5.66 1.93
C LEU A 83 11.25 -7.05 1.47
N PHE A 84 10.73 -7.18 0.25
CA PHE A 84 10.44 -8.48 -0.35
C PHE A 84 11.71 -9.31 -0.53
N GLY A 85 12.78 -8.72 -1.05
CA GLY A 85 14.05 -9.39 -1.26
C GLY A 85 14.63 -9.97 0.04
N PHE A 86 14.64 -9.19 1.13
CA PHE A 86 15.07 -9.68 2.43
C PHE A 86 14.16 -10.75 3.00
N TYR A 87 12.84 -10.62 2.83
CA TYR A 87 11.90 -11.64 3.27
C TYR A 87 12.15 -12.98 2.57
N PHE A 88 12.29 -12.97 1.25
CA PHE A 88 12.56 -14.20 0.48
C PHE A 88 13.99 -14.73 0.65
N ALA A 89 14.97 -13.87 0.91
CA ALA A 89 16.35 -14.30 1.18
C ALA A 89 16.50 -14.90 2.59
N ALA A 90 15.60 -14.56 3.52
CA ALA A 90 15.58 -15.08 4.89
C ALA A 90 14.65 -16.28 5.08
N LEU A 91 13.90 -16.67 4.04
CA LEU A 91 13.04 -17.86 4.01
C LEU A 91 13.88 -19.11 3.74
#